data_AF-A0A8T4DJW0-F1
#
_entry.id   AF-A0A8T4DJW0-F1
#
_cell.length_a   1.000
_cell.length_b   1.000
_cell.length_c   1.000
_cell.angle_alpha   90.00
_cell.angle_beta   90.00
_cell.angle_gamma   90.00
#
_symmetry.space_group_name_H-M   'P 1'
#
loop_
_entity.id
_entity.type
_entity.pdbx_description
1 polymer ?
#
loop_
_entity_poly.entity_id
_entity_poly.type
_entity_poly.pdbx_seq_one_letter_code
_entity_poly.pdbx_strand_id
1 'polypeptide(L)'
;MADYSSLRKKNLLLAKRLVRESVNPDLFIINAVNNAEELQRVQNNLAKRLREWYSLYFPELDKKIQDHEEYITHVLKGDKHKLLKEWKVDECMGSELDKKELEGIRHLAESIRGLYEEEKRLVEYLEKTMKAYSPNLNTLAGAVIGAKLLRGAGSLRKLAMMRSSTIQLIGAEKALFRHIKTGAKPPKYGHLLQHPLVQRAKKDDRGRMARALADKIFVAVRIDYFKGEYKGDELLKEVEVKLR
;
A
#
# COMPACT_ATOMS: atom_id res chain seq x y z
N MET A 1 3.39 -8.32 57.30
CA MET A 1 2.66 -7.59 56.23
C MET A 1 3.37 -7.90 54.91
N ALA A 2 2.64 -8.38 53.90
CA ALA A 2 3.26 -8.67 52.61
C ALA A 2 3.92 -7.41 52.03
N ASP A 3 5.16 -7.52 51.56
CA ASP A 3 5.91 -6.40 50.95
C ASP A 3 5.37 -6.09 49.54
N TYR A 4 4.22 -5.42 49.50
CA TYR A 4 3.55 -4.98 48.29
C TYR A 4 4.41 -4.04 47.44
N SER A 5 5.37 -3.33 48.04
CA SER A 5 6.30 -2.44 47.33
C SER A 5 7.29 -3.24 46.47
N SER A 6 7.86 -4.32 47.03
CA SER A 6 8.73 -5.25 46.29
C SER A 6 7.97 -5.99 45.18
N LEU A 7 6.74 -6.46 45.45
CA LEU A 7 5.91 -7.13 44.44
C LEU A 7 5.57 -6.19 43.27
N ARG A 8 5.20 -4.94 43.56
CA ARG A 8 4.94 -3.91 42.53
C ARG A 8 6.18 -3.66 41.67
N LYS A 9 7.36 -3.53 42.28
CA LYS A 9 8.63 -3.33 41.54
C LYS A 9 8.93 -4.52 40.62
N LYS A 10 8.77 -5.76 41.11
CA LYS A 10 8.96 -6.98 40.31
C LYS A 10 7.98 -7.06 39.13
N ASN A 11 6.69 -6.77 39.37
CA ASN A 11 5.67 -6.76 38.32
C ASN A 11 5.94 -5.67 37.28
N LEU A 12 6.39 -4.49 37.70
CA LEU A 12 6.73 -3.41 36.78
C LEU A 12 7.96 -3.74 35.93
N LEU A 13 8.96 -4.42 36.50
CA LEU A 13 10.11 -4.94 35.75
C LEU A 13 9.69 -6.02 34.75
N LEU A 14 8.82 -6.94 35.15
CA LEU A 14 8.28 -7.98 34.26
C LEU A 14 7.47 -7.36 33.11
N ALA A 15 6.58 -6.42 33.42
CA ALA A 15 5.79 -5.72 32.40
C ALA A 15 6.68 -4.97 31.41
N LYS A 16 7.70 -4.25 31.91
CA LYS A 16 8.69 -3.59 31.05
C LYS A 16 9.42 -4.57 30.13
N ARG A 17 9.76 -5.76 30.62
CA ARG A 17 10.39 -6.80 29.82
C ARG A 17 9.44 -7.32 28.73
N LEU A 18 8.21 -7.68 29.10
CA LEU A 18 7.20 -8.18 28.15
C LEU A 18 6.87 -7.15 27.06
N VAL A 19 6.85 -5.85 27.39
CA VAL A 19 6.64 -4.77 26.40
C VAL A 19 7.84 -4.64 25.45
N ARG A 20 9.07 -4.90 25.91
CA ARG A 20 10.24 -4.90 25.01
C ARG A 20 10.23 -6.11 24.08
N GLU A 21 9.86 -7.28 24.61
CA GLU A 21 9.79 -8.53 23.85
C GLU A 21 8.61 -8.57 22.87
N SER A 22 7.59 -7.73 23.04
CA SER A 22 6.46 -7.64 22.11
C SER A 22 6.81 -6.94 20.79
N VAL A 23 7.94 -6.24 20.72
CA VAL A 23 8.43 -5.63 19.49
C VAL A 23 8.91 -6.74 18.55
N ASN A 24 8.16 -6.97 17.48
CA ASN A 24 8.43 -8.03 16.52
C ASN A 24 8.50 -7.49 15.07
N PRO A 25 9.05 -8.28 14.12
CA PRO A 25 9.08 -7.92 12.71
C PRO A 25 7.71 -7.56 12.10
N ASP A 26 6.63 -8.21 12.56
CA ASP A 26 5.26 -7.91 12.10
C ASP A 26 4.92 -6.43 12.29
N LEU A 27 5.26 -5.84 13.45
CA LEU A 27 4.96 -4.44 13.74
C LEU A 27 5.70 -3.49 12.79
N PHE A 28 6.95 -3.78 12.45
CA PHE A 28 7.71 -2.97 11.50
C PHE A 28 7.10 -3.04 10.10
N ILE A 29 6.69 -4.23 9.65
CA ILE A 29 6.01 -4.43 8.37
C ILE A 29 4.67 -3.68 8.32
N ILE A 30 3.86 -3.80 9.38
CA ILE A 30 2.55 -3.14 9.48
C ILE A 30 2.69 -1.62 9.49
N ASN A 31 3.66 -1.08 10.24
CA ASN A 31 3.90 0.36 10.26
C ASN A 31 4.43 0.88 8.92
N ALA A 32 5.33 0.14 8.27
CA ALA A 32 5.84 0.51 6.95
C ALA A 32 4.73 0.63 5.90
N VAL A 33 3.82 -0.35 5.83
CA VAL A 33 2.70 -0.29 4.88
C VAL A 33 1.68 0.81 5.21
N ASN A 34 1.44 1.09 6.51
CA ASN A 34 0.58 2.20 6.91
C ASN A 34 1.17 3.55 6.50
N ASN A 35 2.48 3.74 6.73
CA ASN A 35 3.17 4.96 6.34
C ASN A 35 3.20 5.12 4.82
N ALA A 36 3.45 4.04 4.07
CA ALA A 36 3.41 4.08 2.61
C ALA A 36 2.02 4.48 2.09
N GLU A 37 0.93 3.89 2.60
CA GLU A 37 -0.43 4.27 2.21
C GLU A 37 -0.79 5.71 2.60
N GLU A 38 -0.30 6.20 3.74
CA GLU A 38 -0.54 7.58 4.15
C GLU A 38 0.24 8.57 3.29
N LEU A 39 1.50 8.27 2.96
CA LEU A 39 2.28 9.06 2.00
C LEU A 39 1.58 9.13 0.64
N GLN A 40 1.07 8.02 0.12
CA GLN A 40 0.28 8.02 -1.13
C GLN A 40 -0.92 8.97 -1.05
N ARG A 41 -1.63 9.02 0.07
CA ARG A 41 -2.76 9.94 0.24
C ARG A 41 -2.30 11.40 0.26
N VAL A 42 -1.24 11.68 1.02
CA VAL A 42 -0.67 13.03 1.13
C VAL A 42 -0.16 13.51 -0.23
N GLN A 43 0.64 12.70 -0.93
CA GLN A 43 1.12 12.98 -2.29
C GLN A 43 -0.04 13.30 -3.24
N ASN A 44 -1.09 12.47 -3.27
CA ASN A 44 -2.25 12.70 -4.14
C ASN A 44 -2.99 14.00 -3.82
N ASN A 45 -3.14 14.34 -2.54
CA ASN A 45 -3.76 15.60 -2.13
C ASN A 45 -2.88 16.80 -2.52
N LEU A 46 -1.57 16.73 -2.25
CA LEU A 46 -0.63 17.80 -2.57
C LEU A 46 -0.47 17.98 -4.08
N ALA A 47 -0.45 16.90 -4.86
CA ALA A 47 -0.39 16.95 -6.33
C ALA A 47 -1.62 17.67 -6.92
N LYS A 48 -2.82 17.42 -6.38
CA LYS A 48 -4.03 18.16 -6.78
C LYS A 48 -3.94 19.65 -6.44
N ARG A 49 -3.44 19.99 -5.26
CA ARG A 49 -3.22 21.40 -4.87
C ARG A 49 -2.16 22.09 -5.73
N LEU A 50 -1.08 21.39 -6.05
CA LEU A 50 -0.05 21.88 -6.97
C LEU A 50 -0.64 22.15 -8.36
N ARG A 51 -1.50 21.24 -8.85
CA ARG A 51 -2.19 21.41 -10.12
C ARG A 51 -3.10 22.63 -10.13
N GLU A 52 -3.93 22.80 -9.11
CA GLU A 52 -4.77 23.99 -8.96
C GLU A 52 -3.92 25.28 -8.95
N TRP A 53 -2.80 25.27 -8.23
CA TRP A 53 -1.95 26.44 -8.09
C TRP A 53 -1.17 26.78 -9.37
N TYR A 54 -0.54 25.80 -10.02
CA TYR A 54 0.21 26.01 -11.25
C TYR A 54 -0.69 26.26 -12.46
N SER A 55 -1.95 25.81 -12.43
CA SER A 55 -2.94 26.13 -13.48
C SER A 55 -3.28 27.61 -13.57
N LEU A 56 -3.00 28.41 -12.54
CA LEU A 56 -3.10 29.87 -12.65
C LEU A 56 -2.10 30.43 -13.67
N TYR A 57 -0.95 29.76 -13.85
CA TYR A 57 0.12 30.12 -14.77
C TYR A 57 0.07 29.38 -16.10
N PHE A 58 -0.25 28.08 -16.07
CA PHE A 58 -0.25 27.22 -17.26
C PHE A 58 -1.36 26.13 -17.18
N PRO A 59 -2.62 26.49 -17.44
CA PRO A 59 -3.77 25.58 -17.30
C PRO A 59 -3.81 24.45 -18.35
N GLU A 60 -3.19 24.63 -19.51
CA GLU A 60 -3.16 23.62 -20.56
C GLU A 60 -2.36 22.38 -20.14
N LEU A 61 -1.39 22.54 -19.23
CA LEU A 61 -0.62 21.43 -18.67
C LEU A 61 -1.53 20.44 -17.93
N ASP A 62 -2.50 20.93 -17.15
CA ASP A 62 -3.41 20.08 -16.36
C ASP A 62 -4.35 19.28 -17.27
N LYS A 63 -4.80 19.90 -18.38
CA LYS A 63 -5.66 19.23 -19.37
C LYS A 63 -4.93 18.11 -20.11
N LYS A 64 -3.66 18.32 -20.45
CA LYS A 64 -2.89 17.39 -21.28
C LYS A 64 -2.26 16.25 -20.47
N ILE A 65 -1.80 16.51 -19.25
CA ILE A 65 -1.07 15.53 -18.44
C ILE A 65 -1.96 15.01 -17.31
N GLN A 66 -2.37 13.75 -17.41
CA GLN A 66 -3.18 13.08 -16.39
C GLN A 66 -2.34 12.56 -15.22
N ASP A 67 -1.12 12.08 -15.47
CA ASP A 67 -0.27 11.52 -14.44
C ASP A 67 0.31 12.61 -13.52
N HIS A 68 0.28 12.38 -12.20
CA HIS A 68 0.74 13.36 -11.22
C HIS A 68 2.26 13.49 -11.18
N GLU A 69 3.00 12.40 -11.33
CA GLU A 69 4.46 12.37 -11.26
C GLU A 69 5.09 13.06 -12.50
N GLU A 70 4.50 12.79 -13.67
CA GLU A 70 4.86 13.46 -14.93
C GLU A 70 4.58 14.97 -14.86
N TYR A 71 3.41 15.36 -14.34
CA TYR A 71 3.04 16.77 -14.17
C TYR A 71 4.04 17.51 -13.29
N ILE A 72 4.40 16.95 -12.13
CA ILE A 72 5.40 17.52 -11.22
C ILE A 72 6.73 17.71 -11.95
N THR A 73 7.15 16.73 -12.76
CA THR A 73 8.39 16.81 -13.53
C THR A 73 8.38 17.99 -14.51
N HIS A 74 7.26 18.25 -15.19
CA HIS A 74 7.13 19.39 -16.10
C HIS A 74 7.09 20.74 -15.37
N VAL A 75 6.43 20.82 -14.21
CA VAL A 75 6.44 22.02 -13.36
C VAL A 75 7.86 22.38 -12.94
N LEU A 76 8.66 21.37 -12.56
CA LEU A 76 10.05 21.55 -12.14
C LEU A 76 10.98 21.98 -13.28
N LYS A 77 10.81 21.42 -14.48
CA LYS A 77 11.59 21.84 -15.67
C LYS A 77 11.24 23.26 -16.11
N GLY A 78 9.99 23.69 -15.91
CA GLY A 78 9.55 25.03 -16.31
C GLY A 78 9.43 25.22 -17.83
N ASP A 79 9.04 24.16 -18.55
CA ASP A 79 9.07 24.10 -20.01
C ASP A 79 7.88 24.77 -20.71
N LYS A 80 7.19 25.76 -20.09
CA LYS A 80 5.94 26.37 -20.62
C LYS A 80 6.05 26.73 -22.10
N HIS A 81 7.05 27.52 -22.48
CA HIS A 81 7.22 27.97 -23.88
C HIS A 81 7.54 26.83 -24.86
N LYS A 82 8.24 25.79 -24.40
CA LYS A 82 8.56 24.62 -25.22
C LYS A 82 7.30 23.77 -25.44
N LEU A 83 6.55 23.52 -24.38
CA LEU A 83 5.30 22.74 -24.42
C LEU A 83 4.20 23.43 -25.24
N LEU A 84 4.08 24.76 -25.14
CA LEU A 84 3.13 25.52 -25.97
C LEU A 84 3.42 25.36 -27.47
N LYS A 85 4.71 25.40 -27.86
CA LYS A 85 5.12 25.17 -29.26
C LYS A 85 4.85 23.73 -29.70
N GLU A 86 5.18 22.74 -28.86
CA GLU A 86 4.94 21.33 -29.16
C GLU A 86 3.44 21.01 -29.31
N TRP A 87 2.60 21.63 -28.49
CA TRP A 87 1.15 21.40 -28.52
C TRP A 87 0.40 22.30 -29.49
N LYS A 88 1.09 23.18 -30.21
CA LYS A 88 0.52 24.13 -31.17
C LYS A 88 -0.62 24.94 -30.52
N VAL A 89 -0.36 25.47 -29.33
CA VAL A 89 -1.27 26.35 -28.61
C VAL A 89 -0.80 27.78 -28.84
N ASP A 90 -1.60 28.56 -29.57
CA ASP A 90 -1.22 29.91 -30.01
C ASP A 90 -1.16 30.92 -28.85
N GLU A 91 -2.13 30.85 -27.91
CA GLU A 91 -2.15 31.67 -26.70
C GLU A 91 -2.46 30.82 -25.47
N CYS A 92 -1.64 31.00 -24.43
CA CYS A 92 -1.85 30.39 -23.13
C CYS A 92 -2.92 31.17 -22.37
N MET A 93 -3.91 30.46 -21.80
CA MET A 93 -4.98 31.09 -21.01
C MET A 93 -4.54 31.51 -19.60
N GLY A 94 -3.41 30.99 -19.12
CA GLY A 94 -2.86 31.31 -17.81
C GLY A 94 -2.21 32.69 -17.74
N SER A 95 -2.22 33.29 -16.54
CA SER A 95 -1.59 34.57 -16.27
C SER A 95 -0.07 34.43 -16.19
N GLU A 96 0.67 35.49 -16.53
CA GLU A 96 2.08 35.56 -16.16
C GLU A 96 2.20 35.79 -14.64
N LEU A 97 3.06 35.03 -13.97
CA LEU A 97 3.33 35.12 -12.53
C LEU A 97 4.73 35.67 -12.31
N ASP A 98 4.96 36.34 -11.17
CA ASP A 98 6.29 36.79 -10.81
C ASP A 98 7.18 35.59 -10.49
N LYS A 99 8.50 35.81 -10.64
CA LYS A 99 9.51 34.79 -10.35
C LYS A 99 9.40 34.24 -8.92
N LYS A 100 8.97 35.09 -7.97
CA LYS A 100 8.78 34.69 -6.56
C LYS A 100 7.63 33.71 -6.39
N GLU A 101 6.49 33.91 -7.05
CA GLU A 101 5.39 32.94 -6.98
C GLU A 101 5.77 31.62 -7.66
N LEU A 102 6.45 31.70 -8.82
CA LEU A 102 6.91 30.50 -9.53
C LEU A 102 7.93 29.69 -8.71
N GLU A 103 8.80 30.36 -7.95
CA GLU A 103 9.73 29.71 -7.03
C GLU A 103 9.00 28.95 -5.92
N GLY A 104 7.99 29.57 -5.31
CA GLY A 104 7.14 28.90 -4.30
C GLY A 104 6.45 27.64 -4.83
N ILE A 105 5.91 27.72 -6.06
CA ILE A 105 5.28 26.57 -6.72
C ILE A 105 6.30 25.45 -7.00
N ARG A 106 7.50 25.80 -7.48
CA ARG A 106 8.58 24.84 -7.72
C ARG A 106 9.04 24.16 -6.43
N HIS A 107 9.19 24.91 -5.34
CA HIS A 107 9.57 24.34 -4.04
C HIS A 107 8.54 23.32 -3.54
N LEU A 108 7.25 23.61 -3.70
CA LEU A 108 6.20 22.63 -3.40
C LEU A 108 6.32 21.38 -4.30
N ALA A 109 6.55 21.56 -5.60
CA ALA A 109 6.74 20.46 -6.53
C ALA A 109 7.96 19.58 -6.17
N GLU A 110 9.07 20.18 -5.72
CA GLU A 110 10.25 19.44 -5.24
C GLU A 110 9.94 18.67 -3.96
N SER A 111 9.21 19.28 -3.03
CA SER A 111 8.79 18.62 -1.79
C SER A 111 7.92 17.38 -2.09
N ILE A 112 6.98 17.50 -3.03
CA ILE A 112 6.12 16.38 -3.44
C ILE A 112 6.96 15.28 -4.12
N ARG A 113 7.90 15.64 -5.01
CA ARG A 113 8.82 14.68 -5.62
C ARG A 113 9.62 13.92 -4.55
N GLY A 114 10.10 14.62 -3.52
CA GLY A 114 10.77 13.99 -2.37
C GLY A 114 9.87 12.97 -1.65
N LEU A 115 8.58 13.27 -1.48
CA LEU A 115 7.63 12.32 -0.88
C LEU A 115 7.43 11.06 -1.75
N TYR A 116 7.47 11.17 -3.08
CA TYR A 116 7.44 10.00 -3.97
C TYR A 116 8.70 9.14 -3.81
N GLU A 117 9.87 9.76 -3.67
CA GLU A 117 11.12 9.03 -3.42
C GLU A 117 11.11 8.32 -2.06
N GLU A 118 10.58 8.94 -1.01
CA GLU A 118 10.46 8.32 0.31
C GLU A 118 9.48 7.14 0.32
N GLU A 119 8.37 7.24 -0.41
CA GLU A 119 7.46 6.10 -0.58
C GLU A 119 8.16 4.93 -1.27
N LYS A 120 8.92 5.19 -2.35
CA LYS A 120 9.72 4.15 -3.04
C LYS A 120 10.69 3.47 -2.07
N ARG A 121 11.39 4.24 -1.23
CA ARG A 121 12.29 3.71 -0.19
C ARG A 121 11.55 2.82 0.82
N LEU A 122 10.34 3.20 1.24
CA LEU A 122 9.52 2.38 2.14
C LEU A 122 9.06 1.08 1.48
N VAL A 123 8.68 1.11 0.20
CA VAL A 123 8.30 -0.10 -0.54
C VAL A 123 9.50 -1.05 -0.70
N GLU A 124 10.68 -0.54 -1.03
CA GLU A 124 11.90 -1.34 -1.10
C GLU A 124 12.28 -1.94 0.26
N TYR A 125 12.17 -1.16 1.33
CA TYR A 125 12.36 -1.64 2.70
C TYR A 125 11.38 -2.77 3.04
N LEU A 126 10.10 -2.59 2.67
CA LEU A 126 9.05 -3.58 2.87
C LEU A 126 9.35 -4.87 2.11
N GLU A 127 9.78 -4.80 0.85
CA GLU A 127 10.18 -5.96 0.06
C GLU A 127 11.34 -6.73 0.70
N LYS A 128 12.39 -6.04 1.13
CA LYS A 128 13.55 -6.67 1.78
C LYS A 128 13.13 -7.36 3.09
N THR A 129 12.34 -6.68 3.91
CA THR A 129 11.89 -7.19 5.21
C THR A 129 10.94 -8.39 5.04
N MET A 130 9.99 -8.31 4.10
CA MET A 130 9.06 -9.39 3.80
C MET A 130 9.76 -10.61 3.21
N LYS A 131 10.75 -10.44 2.32
CA LYS A 131 11.57 -11.56 1.81
C LYS A 131 12.32 -12.29 2.92
N ALA A 132 12.85 -11.56 3.90
CA ALA A 132 13.58 -12.16 5.02
C ALA A 132 12.66 -12.87 6.02
N TYR A 133 11.45 -12.35 6.26
CA TYR A 133 10.58 -12.81 7.34
C TYR A 133 9.43 -13.73 6.88
N SER A 134 8.89 -13.53 5.67
CA SER A 134 7.78 -14.30 5.12
C SER A 134 7.95 -14.47 3.60
N PRO A 135 8.93 -15.26 3.16
CA PRO A 135 9.28 -15.41 1.74
C PRO A 135 8.16 -16.03 0.91
N ASN A 136 7.40 -16.98 1.46
CA ASN A 136 6.31 -17.63 0.73
C ASN A 136 5.14 -16.66 0.50
N LEU A 137 4.75 -15.92 1.55
CA LEU A 137 3.74 -14.87 1.44
C LEU A 137 4.17 -13.77 0.47
N ASN A 138 5.43 -13.34 0.53
CA ASN A 138 5.95 -12.33 -0.40
C ASN A 138 5.90 -12.78 -1.85
N THR A 139 6.19 -14.06 -2.13
CA THR A 139 6.16 -14.61 -3.49
C THR A 139 4.74 -14.65 -4.04
N LEU A 140 3.75 -15.05 -3.22
CA LEU A 140 2.37 -15.22 -3.66
C LEU A 140 1.55 -13.94 -3.72
N ALA A 141 1.75 -13.01 -2.78
CA ALA A 141 0.95 -11.80 -2.67
C ALA A 141 1.72 -10.53 -3.07
N GLY A 142 3.05 -10.58 -3.09
CA GLY A 142 3.90 -9.38 -3.12
C GLY A 142 3.98 -8.69 -1.76
N ALA A 143 4.97 -7.81 -1.60
CA ALA A 143 5.26 -7.17 -0.32
C ALA A 143 4.10 -6.29 0.18
N VAL A 144 3.53 -5.47 -0.71
CA VAL A 144 2.46 -4.51 -0.37
C VAL A 144 1.17 -5.24 0.05
N ILE A 145 0.69 -6.20 -0.75
CA ILE A 145 -0.56 -6.91 -0.42
C ILE A 145 -0.32 -7.83 0.79
N GLY A 146 0.83 -8.51 0.88
CA GLY A 146 1.20 -9.32 2.04
C GLY A 146 1.19 -8.52 3.34
N ALA A 147 1.77 -7.31 3.31
CA ALA A 147 1.76 -6.40 4.46
C ALA A 147 0.34 -5.91 4.81
N LYS A 148 -0.52 -5.65 3.81
CA LYS A 148 -1.94 -5.30 4.06
C LYS A 148 -2.71 -6.45 4.71
N LEU A 149 -2.44 -7.70 4.32
CA LEU A 149 -3.02 -8.88 4.96
C LEU A 149 -2.54 -9.03 6.40
N LEU A 150 -1.23 -8.84 6.63
CA LEU A 150 -0.65 -8.84 7.98
C LEU A 150 -1.27 -7.75 8.85
N ARG A 151 -1.45 -6.54 8.33
CA ARG A 151 -2.14 -5.45 9.01
C ARG A 151 -3.57 -5.82 9.39
N GLY A 152 -4.34 -6.38 8.45
CA GLY A 152 -5.73 -6.79 8.69
C GLY A 152 -5.85 -7.89 9.75
N ALA A 153 -4.86 -8.78 9.84
CA ALA A 153 -4.80 -9.80 10.88
C ALA A 153 -4.17 -9.32 12.21
N GLY A 154 -3.31 -8.31 12.15
CA GLY A 154 -2.54 -7.72 13.26
C GLY A 154 -1.23 -8.45 13.61
N SER A 155 -0.98 -9.65 13.09
CA SER A 155 0.29 -10.38 13.24
C SER A 155 0.34 -11.57 12.28
N LEU A 156 1.53 -12.07 11.97
CA LEU A 156 1.71 -13.28 11.16
C LEU A 156 1.07 -14.49 11.84
N ARG A 157 1.19 -14.60 13.17
CA ARG A 157 0.55 -15.64 13.98
C ARG A 157 -0.96 -15.65 13.78
N LYS A 158 -1.62 -14.50 13.93
CA LYS A 158 -3.08 -14.41 13.76
C LYS A 158 -3.48 -14.75 12.32
N LEU A 159 -2.71 -14.30 11.33
CA LEU A 159 -2.96 -14.60 9.93
C LEU A 159 -2.87 -16.11 9.65
N ALA A 160 -1.88 -16.82 10.22
CA ALA A 160 -1.72 -18.27 10.08
C ALA A 160 -2.87 -19.09 10.68
N MET A 161 -3.53 -18.54 11.71
CA MET A 161 -4.68 -19.16 12.39
C MET A 161 -6.02 -18.86 11.70
N MET A 162 -6.09 -17.84 10.83
CA MET A 162 -7.29 -17.53 10.06
C MET A 162 -7.59 -18.61 9.03
N ARG A 163 -8.87 -18.71 8.63
CA ARG A 163 -9.29 -19.57 7.51
C ARG A 163 -9.03 -18.88 6.18
N SER A 164 -8.84 -19.64 5.11
CA SER A 164 -8.71 -19.11 3.75
C SER A 164 -9.86 -18.16 3.37
N SER A 165 -11.11 -18.51 3.71
CA SER A 165 -12.28 -17.65 3.45
C SER A 165 -12.23 -16.31 4.20
N THR A 166 -11.58 -16.25 5.36
CA THR A 166 -11.33 -15.00 6.07
C THR A 166 -10.24 -14.19 5.38
N ILE A 167 -9.12 -14.84 5.01
CA ILE A 167 -8.00 -14.21 4.29
C ILE A 167 -8.49 -13.59 2.97
N GLN A 168 -9.39 -14.27 2.24
CA GLN A 168 -10.00 -13.79 1.00
C GLN A 168 -10.69 -12.42 1.17
N LEU A 169 -11.26 -12.16 2.34
CA LEU A 169 -12.12 -11.01 2.62
C LEU A 169 -11.44 -9.91 3.44
N ILE A 170 -10.18 -10.07 3.83
CA ILE A 170 -9.43 -9.03 4.56
C ILE A 170 -9.40 -7.74 3.71
N GLY A 171 -9.87 -6.64 4.27
CA GLY A 171 -10.04 -5.34 3.60
C GLY A 171 -11.46 -5.09 3.05
N ALA A 172 -12.38 -6.05 3.13
CA ALA A 172 -13.78 -5.91 2.73
C ALA A 172 -14.76 -6.00 3.92
N GLU A 173 -14.29 -5.76 5.13
CA GLU A 173 -15.04 -5.94 6.38
C GLU A 173 -16.32 -5.11 6.39
N LYS A 174 -16.27 -3.84 5.93
CA LYS A 174 -17.44 -2.97 5.85
C LYS A 174 -18.55 -3.56 4.98
N ALA A 175 -18.20 -4.14 3.83
CA ALA A 175 -19.16 -4.77 2.92
C ALA A 175 -19.67 -6.10 3.49
N LEU A 176 -18.79 -6.88 4.13
CA LEU A 176 -19.15 -8.14 4.80
C LEU A 176 -20.15 -7.90 5.94
N PHE A 177 -19.88 -6.92 6.81
CA PHE A 177 -20.79 -6.58 7.90
C PHE A 177 -22.12 -6.01 7.39
N ARG A 178 -22.12 -5.29 6.26
CA ARG A 178 -23.36 -4.86 5.60
C ARG A 178 -24.18 -6.07 5.14
N HIS A 179 -23.56 -7.06 4.49
CA HIS A 179 -24.23 -8.30 4.10
C HIS A 179 -24.85 -9.01 5.31
N ILE A 180 -24.09 -9.17 6.40
CA ILE A 180 -24.58 -9.84 7.61
C ILE A 180 -25.76 -9.10 8.25
N LYS A 181 -25.75 -7.75 8.25
CA LYS A 181 -26.81 -6.94 8.86
C LYS A 181 -28.06 -6.77 7.99
N THR A 182 -27.89 -6.65 6.68
CA THR A 182 -28.96 -6.22 5.76
C THR A 182 -29.35 -7.25 4.71
N GLY A 183 -28.62 -8.37 4.61
CA GLY A 183 -28.81 -9.37 3.55
C GLY A 183 -28.29 -8.93 2.16
N ALA A 184 -27.69 -7.74 2.02
CA ALA A 184 -27.10 -7.26 0.76
C ALA A 184 -26.05 -8.24 0.21
N LYS A 185 -25.79 -8.28 -1.10
CA LYS A 185 -24.85 -9.27 -1.70
C LYS A 185 -23.47 -9.31 -1.00
N PRO A 186 -22.92 -10.51 -0.69
CA PRO A 186 -21.65 -10.63 0.00
C PRO A 186 -20.46 -10.16 -0.87
N PRO A 187 -19.39 -9.63 -0.25
CA PRO A 187 -18.16 -9.32 -0.98
C PRO A 187 -17.46 -10.60 -1.44
N LYS A 188 -16.84 -10.54 -2.63
CA LYS A 188 -16.10 -11.68 -3.23
C LYS A 188 -14.60 -11.67 -2.91
N TYR A 189 -14.06 -10.53 -2.53
CA TYR A 189 -12.63 -10.31 -2.30
C TYR A 189 -12.42 -9.02 -1.48
N GLY A 190 -11.30 -8.95 -0.77
CA GLY A 190 -10.80 -7.73 -0.13
C GLY A 190 -9.56 -7.19 -0.84
N HIS A 191 -8.45 -7.05 -0.10
CA HIS A 191 -7.18 -6.55 -0.63
C HIS A 191 -6.61 -7.40 -1.78
N LEU A 192 -6.95 -8.70 -1.86
CA LEU A 192 -6.55 -9.59 -2.95
C LEU A 192 -7.02 -9.12 -4.32
N LEU A 193 -8.03 -8.26 -4.41
CA LEU A 193 -8.45 -7.65 -5.67
C LEU A 193 -7.29 -6.90 -6.36
N GLN A 194 -6.38 -6.30 -5.58
CA GLN A 194 -5.25 -5.53 -6.12
C GLN A 194 -4.19 -6.43 -6.77
N HIS A 195 -4.27 -7.75 -6.57
CA HIS A 195 -3.29 -8.68 -7.10
C HIS A 195 -3.36 -8.76 -8.64
N PRO A 196 -2.22 -8.73 -9.36
CA PRO A 196 -2.20 -8.78 -10.83
C PRO A 196 -2.96 -9.98 -11.42
N LEU A 197 -2.83 -11.17 -10.83
CA LEU A 197 -3.54 -12.37 -11.29
C LEU A 197 -5.07 -12.22 -11.19
N VAL A 198 -5.57 -11.54 -10.16
CA VAL A 198 -7.01 -11.31 -9.98
C VAL A 198 -7.50 -10.21 -10.92
N GLN A 199 -6.71 -9.15 -11.14
CA GLN A 199 -7.08 -8.07 -12.07
C GLN A 199 -7.15 -8.54 -13.53
N ARG A 200 -6.23 -9.42 -13.93
CA ARG A 200 -6.19 -10.03 -15.28
C ARG A 200 -7.39 -10.94 -15.57
N ALA A 201 -8.01 -11.52 -14.54
CA ALA A 201 -9.19 -12.36 -14.70
C ALA A 201 -10.45 -11.57 -15.08
N LYS A 202 -11.34 -12.20 -15.86
CA LYS A 202 -12.68 -11.67 -16.19
C LYS A 202 -13.46 -11.37 -14.92
N LYS A 203 -14.32 -10.35 -14.94
CA LYS A 203 -15.07 -9.86 -13.76
C LYS A 203 -15.80 -10.98 -12.99
N ASP A 204 -16.37 -11.95 -13.70
CA ASP A 204 -17.09 -13.07 -13.09
C ASP A 204 -16.16 -14.08 -12.42
N ASP A 205 -14.98 -14.30 -12.98
CA ASP A 205 -13.96 -15.22 -12.47
C ASP A 205 -13.09 -14.62 -11.35
N ARG A 206 -13.10 -13.31 -11.15
CA ARG A 206 -12.33 -12.65 -10.07
C ARG A 206 -12.58 -13.24 -8.69
N GLY A 207 -13.82 -13.64 -8.41
CA GLY A 207 -14.16 -14.28 -7.13
C GLY A 207 -13.59 -15.69 -6.98
N ARG A 208 -13.56 -16.47 -8.08
CA ARG A 208 -12.92 -17.79 -8.11
C ARG A 208 -11.41 -17.66 -7.95
N MET A 209 -10.82 -16.68 -8.63
CA MET A 209 -9.38 -16.42 -8.58
C MET A 209 -8.94 -15.96 -7.19
N ALA A 210 -9.65 -15.02 -6.58
CA ALA A 210 -9.36 -14.56 -5.22
C ALA A 210 -9.45 -15.70 -4.20
N ARG A 211 -10.38 -16.65 -4.39
CA ARG A 211 -10.48 -17.85 -3.54
C ARG A 211 -9.26 -18.77 -3.71
N ALA A 212 -8.90 -19.09 -4.96
CA ALA A 212 -7.74 -19.95 -5.24
C ALA A 212 -6.44 -19.33 -4.70
N LEU A 213 -6.28 -18.01 -4.85
CA LEU A 213 -5.14 -17.28 -4.31
C LEU A 213 -5.15 -17.29 -2.76
N ALA A 214 -6.30 -17.06 -2.13
CA ALA A 214 -6.43 -17.11 -0.67
C ALA A 214 -6.08 -18.50 -0.11
N ASP A 215 -6.46 -19.58 -0.80
CA ASP A 215 -6.13 -20.95 -0.39
C ASP A 215 -4.61 -21.19 -0.40
N LYS A 216 -3.90 -20.66 -1.40
CA LYS A 216 -2.44 -20.81 -1.47
C LYS A 216 -1.72 -19.88 -0.52
N ILE A 217 -2.20 -18.66 -0.33
CA ILE A 217 -1.71 -17.75 0.71
C ILE A 217 -1.89 -18.37 2.09
N PHE A 218 -3.02 -19.01 2.37
CA PHE A 218 -3.27 -19.71 3.63
C PHE A 218 -2.21 -20.78 3.93
N VAL A 219 -1.85 -21.58 2.93
CA VAL A 219 -0.77 -22.58 3.06
C VAL A 219 0.59 -21.90 3.28
N ALA A 220 0.92 -20.91 2.45
CA ALA A 220 2.19 -20.21 2.52
C ALA A 220 2.43 -19.49 3.86
N VAL A 221 1.42 -18.80 4.38
CA VAL A 221 1.51 -18.10 5.68
C VAL A 221 1.77 -19.08 6.81
N ARG A 222 1.18 -20.28 6.76
CA ARG A 222 1.44 -21.32 7.77
C ARG A 222 2.84 -21.87 7.66
N ILE A 223 3.33 -22.12 6.44
CA ILE A 223 4.73 -22.53 6.21
C ILE A 223 5.68 -21.46 6.78
N ASP A 224 5.46 -20.18 6.45
CA ASP A 224 6.26 -19.07 6.97
C ASP A 224 6.22 -19.00 8.51
N TYR A 225 5.04 -19.10 9.12
CA TYR A 225 4.90 -19.01 10.57
C TYR A 225 5.50 -20.21 11.34
N PHE A 226 5.29 -21.43 10.82
CA PHE A 226 5.80 -22.66 11.43
C PHE A 226 7.24 -23.01 10.99
N LYS A 227 7.92 -22.11 10.28
CA LYS A 227 9.31 -22.25 9.81
C LYS A 227 9.54 -23.48 8.92
N GLY A 228 8.60 -23.76 8.02
CA GLY A 228 8.75 -24.78 6.99
C GLY A 228 9.67 -24.32 5.84
N GLU A 229 9.97 -25.24 4.93
CA GLU A 229 10.77 -24.97 3.73
C GLU A 229 10.07 -24.01 2.76
N TYR A 230 10.86 -23.30 1.96
CA TYR A 230 10.32 -22.42 0.92
C TYR A 230 9.61 -23.23 -0.19
N LYS A 231 8.35 -22.89 -0.44
CA LYS A 231 7.49 -23.48 -1.49
C LYS A 231 6.73 -22.42 -2.31
N GLY A 232 7.19 -21.16 -2.27
CA GLY A 232 6.50 -20.03 -2.89
C GLY A 232 6.27 -20.21 -4.39
N ASP A 233 7.30 -20.63 -5.12
CA ASP A 233 7.25 -20.82 -6.57
C ASP A 233 6.32 -21.95 -7.01
N GLU A 234 6.32 -23.06 -6.26
CA GLU A 234 5.42 -24.20 -6.50
C GLU A 234 3.95 -23.77 -6.32
N LEU A 235 3.67 -23.11 -5.20
CA LEU A 235 2.33 -22.62 -4.89
C LEU A 235 1.84 -21.58 -5.91
N LEU A 236 2.74 -20.72 -6.40
CA LEU A 236 2.40 -19.72 -7.42
C LEU A 236 2.05 -20.37 -8.75
N LYS A 237 2.85 -21.34 -9.22
CA LYS A 237 2.55 -22.11 -10.43
C LYS A 237 1.20 -22.82 -10.35
N GLU A 238 0.85 -23.36 -9.19
CA GLU A 238 -0.46 -23.98 -8.98
C GLU A 238 -1.64 -23.00 -9.09
N VAL A 239 -1.46 -21.73 -8.70
CA VAL A 239 -2.47 -20.69 -8.93
C VAL A 239 -2.57 -20.36 -10.41
N GLU A 240 -1.44 -20.24 -11.10
CA GLU A 240 -1.38 -19.91 -12.52
C GLU A 240 -1.97 -21.02 -13.41
N VAL A 241 -1.78 -22.30 -13.06
CA VAL A 241 -2.42 -23.41 -13.76
C VAL A 241 -3.94 -23.34 -13.67
N LYS A 242 -4.49 -22.90 -12.53
CA LYS A 242 -5.94 -22.66 -12.37
C LYS A 242 -6.46 -21.42 -13.11
N LEU A 243 -5.56 -20.61 -13.67
CA LEU A 243 -5.87 -19.40 -14.43
C LEU A 243 -6.06 -19.68 -15.94
N ARG A 244 -5.56 -20.84 -16.41
CA ARG A 244 -5.81 -21.37 -17.75
C ARG A 244 -7.14 -22.14 -17.78
#